data_AF-A0A2G9Y4V7-F1
#
_entry.id   AF-A0A2G9Y4V7-F1
#
_cell.length_a   1.000
_cell.length_b   1.000
_cell.length_c   1.000
_cell.angle_alpha   90.00
_cell.angle_beta   90.00
_cell.angle_gamma   90.00
#
_symmetry.space_group_name_H-M   'P 1'
#
loop_
_entity.id
_entity.type
_entity.pdbx_description
1 polymer ?
#
loop_
_entity_poly.entity_id
_entity_poly.type
_entity_poly.pdbx_seq_one_letter_code
_entity_poly.pdbx_strand_id
1 'polypeptide(L)' 'MNGKLVNTVAENQPGSLTLIWNGTNYSGKRVNIGAYIVIAYMTDANGYRKSISKPIIVSTKLK' A
#
# COMPACT_ATOMS: atom_id res chain seq x y z
N MET A 1 15.96 5.43 1.86
CA MET A 1 15.36 4.10 1.66
C MET A 1 14.91 4.01 0.21
N ASN A 2 15.58 3.23 -0.64
CA ASN A 2 15.19 3.04 -2.05
C ASN A 2 14.17 1.89 -2.15
N GLY A 3 12.98 2.09 -1.58
CA GLY A 3 11.90 1.10 -1.69
C GLY A 3 11.39 1.01 -3.13
N LYS A 4 11.28 -0.21 -3.67
CA LYS A 4 10.63 -0.45 -4.97
C LYS A 4 9.11 -0.40 -4.79
N LEU A 5 8.41 0.34 -5.64
CA LEU A 5 6.94 0.28 -5.70
C LEU A 5 6.50 -1.15 -6.07
N VAL A 6 5.68 -1.75 -5.22
CA VAL A 6 5.20 -3.13 -5.38
C VAL A 6 3.85 -3.16 -6.08
N ASN A 7 2.90 -2.34 -5.62
CA ASN A 7 1.56 -2.25 -6.18
C ASN A 7 0.89 -0.94 -5.73
N THR A 8 -0.15 -0.52 -6.45
CA THR A 8 -1.09 0.52 -6.03
C THR A 8 -2.45 -0.14 -5.79
N VAL A 9 -2.98 -0.01 -4.57
CA VAL A 9 -4.25 -0.67 -4.17
C VAL A 9 -5.47 0.21 -4.44
N ALA A 10 -5.29 1.53 -4.49
CA ALA A 10 -6.35 2.49 -4.74
C ALA A 10 -5.77 3.83 -5.23
N GLU A 11 -6.53 4.52 -6.09
CA GLU A 11 -6.23 5.87 -6.58
C GLU A 11 -7.51 6.72 -6.57
N ASN A 12 -7.38 8.01 -6.22
CA ASN A 12 -8.47 9.00 -6.25
C ASN A 12 -9.74 8.54 -5.52
N GLN A 13 -9.58 8.06 -4.28
CA GLN A 13 -10.68 7.61 -3.45
C GLN A 13 -10.97 8.65 -2.35
N PRO A 14 -11.91 9.60 -2.56
CA PRO A 14 -12.32 10.53 -1.52
C PRO A 14 -13.13 9.83 -0.42
N GLY A 15 -13.09 10.37 0.79
CA GLY A 15 -13.84 9.84 1.94
C GLY A 15 -13.11 8.73 2.70
N SER A 16 -13.84 8.01 3.54
CA SER A 16 -13.29 6.93 4.39
C SER A 16 -13.36 5.59 3.67
N LEU A 17 -12.23 4.88 3.57
CA LEU A 17 -12.14 3.58 2.91
C LEU A 17 -11.36 2.56 3.74
N THR A 18 -11.75 1.30 3.57
CA THR A 18 -10.98 0.14 4.00
C THR A 18 -10.38 -0.53 2.77
N LEU A 19 -9.05 -0.64 2.72
CA LEU A 19 -8.33 -1.26 1.61
C LEU A 19 -7.77 -2.61 2.03
N ILE A 20 -7.93 -3.61 1.16
CA ILE A 20 -7.38 -4.95 1.35
C ILE A 20 -6.41 -5.23 0.22
N TRP A 21 -5.17 -5.55 0.56
CA TRP A 21 -4.18 -6.01 -0.40
C TRP A 21 -4.04 -7.53 -0.32
N ASN A 22 -4.08 -8.18 -1.48
CA ASN A 22 -4.01 -9.64 -1.62
C ASN A 22 -2.56 -10.20 -1.67
N GLY A 23 -1.55 -9.35 -1.50
CA GLY A 23 -0.14 -9.77 -1.54
C GLY A 23 0.41 -9.99 -2.95
N THR A 24 -0.18 -9.39 -4.00
CA THR A 24 0.38 -9.41 -5.35
C THR A 24 0.97 -8.07 -5.78
N ASN A 25 1.97 -8.11 -6.67
CA ASN A 25 2.51 -6.93 -7.32
C ASN A 25 1.64 -6.46 -8.51
N TYR A 26 2.03 -5.37 -9.17
CA TYR A 26 1.36 -4.83 -10.35
C TYR A 26 1.27 -5.79 -11.54
N SER A 27 2.11 -6.83 -11.61
CA SER A 27 2.04 -7.89 -12.63
C SER A 27 1.13 -9.06 -12.22
N GLY A 28 0.41 -8.95 -11.10
CA GLY A 28 -0.42 -10.03 -10.56
C GLY A 28 0.34 -11.18 -9.90
N LYS A 29 1.68 -11.10 -9.82
CA LYS A 29 2.50 -12.15 -9.19
C LYS A 29 2.52 -11.96 -7.67
N ARG A 30 2.50 -13.07 -6.93
CA ARG A 30 2.69 -13.05 -5.46
C ARG A 30 4.05 -12.44 -5.13
N VAL A 31 4.08 -11.61 -4.09
CA VAL A 31 5.31 -11.03 -3.57
C VAL A 31 6.02 -12.00 -2.62
N ASN A 32 7.29 -11.73 -2.35
CA ASN A 32 8.05 -12.52 -1.37
C ASN A 32 7.49 -12.29 0.05
N ILE A 33 7.57 -13.31 0.90
CA ILE A 33 7.29 -13.18 2.33
C ILE A 33 8.24 -12.14 2.93
N GLY A 34 7.73 -11.27 3.80
CA GLY A 34 8.54 -10.23 4.45
C GLY A 34 7.75 -9.00 4.85
N ALA A 35 8.50 -8.00 5.32
CA ALA A 35 7.96 -6.70 5.70
C ALA A 35 7.85 -5.78 4.47
N TYR A 36 6.70 -5.14 4.34
CA TYR A 36 6.42 -4.11 3.34
C TYR A 36 5.91 -2.86 4.04
N ILE A 37 5.98 -1.72 3.34
CA ILE A 37 5.45 -0.45 3.82
C ILE A 37 4.30 -0.04 2.92
N VAL A 38 3.12 0.15 3.50
CA VAL A 38 2.01 0.84 2.83
C VAL A 38 2.18 2.32 3.06
N ILE A 39 2.10 3.11 2.00
CA ILE A 39 2.11 4.56 2.07
C ILE A 39 0.83 5.06 1.41
N ALA A 40 0.05 5.84 2.15
CA ALA A 40 -1.10 6.56 1.60
C ALA A 40 -0.76 8.03 1.47
N TYR A 41 -1.09 8.62 0.33
CA TYR A 41 -0.96 10.04 0.07
C TYR A 41 -2.34 10.65 -0.14
N MET A 42 -2.55 11.83 0.42
CA MET A 42 -3.73 12.65 0.19
C MET A 42 -3.27 14.02 -0.27
N THR A 43 -3.83 14.51 -1.35
CA THR A 43 -3.68 15.89 -1.80
C THR A 43 -5.05 16.54 -1.74
N ASP A 44 -5.18 17.65 -1.01
CA ASP A 44 -6.43 18.41 -0.97
C ASP A 44 -6.59 19.34 -2.19
N ALA A 45 -7.72 20.03 -2.28
CA ALA A 45 -8.03 20.93 -3.38
C ALA A 45 -7.07 22.12 -3.50
N ASN A 46 -6.37 22.48 -2.42
CA ASN A 46 -5.37 23.56 -2.42
C ASN A 46 -3.97 23.05 -2.77
N GLY A 47 -3.83 21.74 -3.04
CA GLY A 47 -2.55 21.12 -3.37
C GLY A 47 -1.71 20.70 -2.16
N TYR A 48 -2.23 20.80 -0.93
CA TYR A 48 -1.47 20.36 0.25
C TYR A 48 -1.44 18.84 0.32
N ARG A 49 -0.22 18.29 0.38
CA ARG A 49 0.01 16.85 0.46
C ARG A 49 0.23 16.40 1.92
N LYS A 50 -0.51 15.37 2.33
CA LYS A 50 -0.27 14.61 3.57
C LYS A 50 0.04 13.16 3.24
N SER A 51 0.77 12.49 4.13
CA SER A 51 1.06 11.07 3.99
C SER A 51 1.05 10.35 5.33
N ILE A 52 0.62 9.09 5.29
CA ILE A 52 0.82 8.14 6.39
C ILE A 52 1.54 6.90 5.86
N SER A 53 2.37 6.29 6.71
CA SER A 53 3.05 5.04 6.41
C SER A 53 2.80 4.01 7.50
N LYS A 54 2.54 2.76 7.12
CA LYS A 54 2.36 1.64 8.06
C LYS A 54 3.11 0.40 7.55
N PRO A 55 3.86 -0.30 8.41
CA PRO A 55 4.43 -1.59 8.05
C PRO A 55 3.32 -2.65 7.98
N ILE A 56 3.46 -3.59 7.06
CA ILE A 56 2.63 -4.78 6.95
C ILE A 56 3.52 -6.01 6.74
N ILE A 57 3.10 -7.16 7.25
CA ILE A 57 3.83 -8.42 7.10
C ILE A 57 3.07 -9.29 6.11
N VAL A 58 3.73 -9.70 5.04
CA VAL A 58 3.26 -10.76 4.16
C VAL A 58 3.84 -12.08 4.66
N SER A 59 2.97 -13.01 5.04
CA SER A 59 3.35 -14.35 5.47
C SER A 59 2.40 -15.40 4.89
N THR A 60 2.87 -16.64 4.79
CA THR A 60 1.96 -17.79 4.71
C THR A 60 1.34 -17.96 6.09
N LYS A 61 0.00 -18.01 6.16
CA LYS A 61 -0.84 -18.20 7.36
C LYS A 61 -0.05 -18.77 8.56
N LEU A 62 0.00 -18.03 9.67
CA LEU A 62 0.48 -18.54 10.96
C LEU A 62 -0.30 -19.84 11.23
N LYS A 63 0.43 -20.97 11.24
CA LYS A 63 -0.07 -22.20 11.87
C LYS A 63 -0.03 -22.02 13.38
#